data_AF-A0A1G9L1D0-F1
#
_entry.id   AF-A0A1G9L1D0-F1
#
_cell.length_a   1.000
_cell.length_b   1.000
_cell.length_c   1.000
_cell.angle_alpha   90.00
_cell.angle_beta   90.00
_cell.angle_gamma   90.00
#
_symmetry.space_group_name_H-M   'P 1'
#
loop_
_entity.id
_entity.type
_entity.pdbx_description
1 polymer ?
#
loop_
_entity_poly.entity_id
_entity_poly.type
_entity_poly.pdbx_seq_one_letter_code
_entity_poly.pdbx_strand_id
1 'polypeptide(L)'
;MISAARLGDMHVCPIPGHGSSPIVSASSDTQINFLGAARVGDVCGCGAVITTGFPSIIVDHRPLAHLGSPTSHGGRIVSGSPDTFGGFTFGEAVPRTVVDFAKLGAVRPDGSVDDRLMAELLADPHLEQRALLSGALVQPSSPPATTAREPLTPELIAVAGSQHDNSSGNKMMFIGQAVRELAEFKRNRPALARTLVLFTPSYNDAMLNAARDSAKAYGAALVEVTSAQALIDYLNQGRDRKRSPIEHLSLFSHGVPQRVAFGYQLTEDFQMSLDALNYNAISPLAFSSSARIDSYACRTGMGNRSEFPIEDGIQFFPQTNDSLAQRLADHLQIKVGAFIRRSDYKNTWGSFEERRMGNLCGFSGDAAPGEEWCRKWKVLSKERADSDRLYKFTYQTMGAINPVISGDTPLGVPGGHFEFLPQ
;
A
#
# COMPACT_ATOMS: atom_id res chain seq x y z
N MET A 1 14.27 -1.19 -12.74
CA MET A 1 15.39 -0.24 -12.92
C MET A 1 15.41 0.66 -11.69
N ILE A 2 16.54 0.73 -10.98
CA ILE A 2 16.71 1.58 -9.79
C ILE A 2 17.81 2.59 -10.11
N SER A 3 17.61 3.87 -9.81
CA SER A 3 18.61 4.92 -10.04
C SER A 3 19.94 4.56 -9.36
N ALA A 4 21.04 4.66 -10.10
CA ALA A 4 22.38 4.49 -9.54
C ALA A 4 22.73 5.66 -8.62
N ALA A 5 23.38 5.39 -7.49
CA ALA A 5 23.84 6.41 -6.55
C ALA A 5 25.23 6.93 -6.95
N ARG A 6 25.51 8.20 -6.64
CA ARG A 6 26.71 8.90 -7.07
C ARG A 6 27.24 9.83 -5.97
N LEU A 7 28.47 10.28 -6.14
CA LEU A 7 29.05 11.32 -5.31
C LEU A 7 28.11 12.54 -5.24
N GLY A 8 27.84 13.02 -4.03
CA GLY A 8 26.92 14.15 -3.79
C GLY A 8 25.44 13.77 -3.67
N ASP A 9 25.02 12.55 -4.03
CA ASP A 9 23.64 12.10 -3.78
C ASP A 9 23.35 12.06 -2.27
N MET A 10 22.09 12.33 -1.89
CA MET A 10 21.73 12.58 -0.50
C MET A 10 21.48 11.29 0.27
N HIS A 11 21.90 11.28 1.52
CA HIS A 11 21.64 10.26 2.53
C HIS A 11 20.85 10.87 3.68
N VAL A 12 19.80 10.18 4.15
CA VAL A 12 19.06 10.56 5.36
C VAL A 12 19.41 9.59 6.49
N CYS A 13 19.95 10.13 7.57
CA CYS A 13 20.42 9.41 8.74
C CYS A 13 19.42 9.54 9.91
N PRO A 14 19.00 8.44 10.54
CA PRO A 14 18.06 8.47 11.67
C PRO A 14 18.73 8.81 13.01
N ILE A 15 20.07 8.85 13.07
CA ILE A 15 20.78 9.23 14.30
C ILE A 15 20.51 10.71 14.60
N PRO A 16 20.03 11.06 15.82
CA PRO A 16 19.78 12.44 16.20
C PRO A 16 21.01 13.34 15.96
N GLY A 17 20.82 14.44 15.25
CA GLY A 17 21.89 15.38 14.90
C GLY A 17 22.61 15.10 13.57
N HIS A 18 22.42 13.94 12.94
CA HIS A 18 23.06 13.62 11.64
C HIS A 18 22.27 14.13 10.43
N GLY A 19 20.93 14.06 10.47
CA GLY A 19 20.05 14.65 9.46
C GLY A 19 20.30 14.15 8.03
N SER A 20 20.30 15.06 7.06
CA SER A 20 20.61 14.78 5.66
C SER A 20 22.04 15.19 5.34
N SER A 21 22.81 14.31 4.70
CA SER A 21 24.20 14.57 4.29
C SER A 21 24.48 13.94 2.93
N PRO A 22 25.38 14.48 2.10
CA PRO A 22 25.71 13.90 0.79
C PRO A 22 26.59 12.65 0.95
N ILE A 23 26.64 11.81 -0.08
CA ILE A 23 27.72 10.84 -0.27
C ILE A 23 29.02 11.62 -0.55
N VAL A 24 30.08 11.36 0.21
CA VAL A 24 31.35 12.10 0.18
C VAL A 24 32.54 11.27 -0.31
N SER A 25 32.38 9.95 -0.47
CA SER A 25 33.33 9.11 -1.19
C SER A 25 32.61 8.36 -2.31
N ALA A 26 33.31 8.11 -3.41
CA ALA A 26 32.81 7.36 -4.56
C ALA A 26 34.00 6.87 -5.39
N SER A 27 33.73 6.18 -6.51
CA SER A 27 34.73 5.87 -7.52
C SER A 27 35.40 7.14 -8.08
N SER A 28 36.73 7.13 -8.22
CA SER A 28 37.49 8.17 -8.94
C SER A 28 37.49 7.96 -10.45
N ASP A 29 37.27 6.73 -10.90
CA ASP A 29 37.56 6.30 -12.26
C ASP A 29 36.29 6.08 -13.07
N THR A 30 35.23 5.57 -12.42
CA THR A 30 33.93 5.35 -13.02
C THR A 30 32.97 6.45 -12.60
N GLN A 31 32.47 7.20 -13.59
CA GLN A 31 31.56 8.32 -13.37
C GLN A 31 30.17 8.02 -13.93
N ILE A 32 29.15 8.51 -13.24
CA ILE A 32 27.76 8.54 -13.69
C ILE A 32 27.35 10.00 -13.70
N ASN A 33 27.02 10.53 -14.87
CA ASN A 33 26.71 11.95 -15.09
C ASN A 33 27.77 12.88 -14.50
N PHE A 34 29.04 12.60 -14.83
CA PHE A 34 30.21 13.37 -14.40
C PHE A 34 30.48 13.38 -12.88
N LEU A 35 29.81 12.52 -12.12
CA LEU A 35 30.01 12.33 -10.68
C LEU A 35 30.47 10.90 -10.42
N GLY A 36 31.40 10.69 -9.49
CA GLY A 36 31.89 9.35 -9.16
C GLY A 36 30.75 8.39 -8.81
N ALA A 37 30.76 7.17 -9.34
CA ALA A 37 29.76 6.16 -9.02
C ALA A 37 29.91 5.68 -7.57
N ALA A 38 28.84 5.70 -6.78
CA ALA A 38 28.86 5.26 -5.40
C ALA A 38 28.74 3.72 -5.33
N ARG A 39 29.45 3.12 -4.39
CA ARG A 39 29.57 1.67 -4.21
C ARG A 39 29.28 1.29 -2.76
N VAL A 40 29.08 -0.01 -2.51
CA VAL A 40 29.14 -0.55 -1.14
C VAL A 40 30.49 -0.17 -0.51
N GLY A 41 30.44 0.31 0.73
CA GLY A 41 31.61 0.79 1.46
C GLY A 41 31.91 2.28 1.30
N ASP A 42 31.22 3.00 0.41
CA ASP A 42 31.37 4.46 0.32
C ASP A 42 30.67 5.19 1.49
N VAL A 43 31.19 6.36 1.85
CA VAL A 43 30.88 7.09 3.09
C VAL A 43 29.99 8.31 2.79
N CYS A 44 29.02 8.56 3.67
CA CYS A 44 28.18 9.75 3.70
C CYS A 44 28.74 10.80 4.65
N GLY A 45 28.39 12.07 4.48
CA GLY A 45 28.93 13.18 5.26
C GLY A 45 28.73 13.07 6.78
N CYS A 46 27.73 12.31 7.24
CA CYS A 46 27.53 12.00 8.66
C CYS A 46 28.38 10.82 9.19
N GLY A 47 29.25 10.23 8.36
CA GLY A 47 30.06 9.05 8.68
C GLY A 47 29.40 7.70 8.39
N ALA A 48 28.16 7.68 7.90
CA ALA A 48 27.46 6.43 7.54
C ALA A 48 28.11 5.76 6.32
N VAL A 49 28.23 4.44 6.34
CA VAL A 49 28.83 3.64 5.24
C VAL A 49 27.73 2.90 4.49
N ILE A 50 27.73 2.93 3.16
CA ILE A 50 26.74 2.22 2.33
C ILE A 50 26.96 0.71 2.46
N THR A 51 25.91 -0.04 2.80
CA THR A 51 26.02 -1.49 3.08
C THR A 51 25.47 -2.38 1.97
N THR A 52 24.68 -1.83 1.05
CA THR A 52 23.98 -2.62 0.02
C THR A 52 24.24 -2.12 -1.39
N GLY A 53 24.26 -3.06 -2.34
CA GLY A 53 24.41 -2.76 -3.77
C GLY A 53 24.09 -3.96 -4.65
N PHE A 54 24.24 -3.76 -5.96
CA PHE A 54 24.02 -4.80 -6.96
C PHE A 54 25.27 -5.69 -7.11
N PRO A 55 25.25 -6.96 -6.68
CA PRO A 55 26.38 -7.87 -6.85
C PRO A 55 26.70 -8.14 -8.33
N SER A 56 25.73 -7.93 -9.23
CA SER A 56 25.89 -8.09 -10.68
C SER A 56 26.48 -6.88 -11.39
N ILE A 57 26.65 -5.74 -10.70
CA ILE A 57 27.21 -4.51 -11.28
C ILE A 57 28.37 -4.07 -10.41
N ILE A 58 29.59 -4.35 -10.87
CA ILE A 58 30.82 -4.11 -10.11
C ILE A 58 31.50 -2.85 -10.62
N VAL A 59 31.77 -1.92 -9.71
CA VAL A 59 32.56 -0.72 -9.95
C VAL A 59 33.74 -0.74 -8.98
N ASP A 60 34.96 -0.71 -9.49
CA ASP A 60 36.21 -0.80 -8.72
C ASP A 60 36.18 -1.92 -7.67
N HIS A 61 35.85 -3.13 -8.11
CA HIS A 61 35.76 -4.35 -7.29
C HIS A 61 34.66 -4.35 -6.22
N ARG A 62 33.78 -3.35 -6.18
CA ARG A 62 32.68 -3.27 -5.21
C ARG A 62 31.31 -3.16 -5.92
N PRO A 63 30.24 -3.71 -5.32
CA PRO A 63 28.88 -3.59 -5.85
C PRO A 63 28.44 -2.13 -5.98
N LEU A 64 27.79 -1.79 -7.11
CA LEU A 64 27.22 -0.47 -7.35
C LEU A 64 26.08 -0.18 -6.36
N ALA A 65 26.14 0.97 -5.68
CA ALA A 65 25.09 1.47 -4.81
C ALA A 65 23.96 2.13 -5.60
N HIS A 66 22.78 2.22 -5.01
CA HIS A 66 21.59 2.71 -5.69
C HIS A 66 20.70 3.55 -4.78
N LEU A 67 19.73 4.23 -5.37
CA LEU A 67 18.67 4.89 -4.63
C LEU A 67 17.98 3.88 -3.70
N GLY A 68 17.94 4.21 -2.42
CA GLY A 68 17.38 3.35 -1.37
C GLY A 68 18.39 2.45 -0.67
N SER A 69 19.66 2.37 -1.10
CA SER A 69 20.70 1.56 -0.42
C SER A 69 20.78 1.92 1.08
N PRO A 70 20.56 0.96 2.01
CA PRO A 70 20.85 1.15 3.42
C PRO A 70 22.32 1.48 3.72
N THR A 71 22.52 2.03 4.92
CA THR A 71 23.82 2.43 5.45
C THR A 71 24.02 1.94 6.88
N SER A 72 25.26 1.94 7.37
CA SER A 72 25.64 1.47 8.71
C SER A 72 24.97 2.22 9.87
N HIS A 73 24.54 3.47 9.66
CA HIS A 73 23.79 4.26 10.65
C HIS A 73 22.28 3.97 10.64
N GLY A 74 21.81 2.98 9.87
CA GLY A 74 20.39 2.63 9.75
C GLY A 74 19.59 3.56 8.84
N GLY A 75 20.24 4.56 8.22
CA GLY A 75 19.64 5.42 7.20
C GLY A 75 19.81 4.85 5.79
N ARG A 76 19.48 5.65 4.77
CA ARG A 76 19.58 5.22 3.36
C ARG A 76 19.91 6.35 2.39
N ILE A 77 20.32 6.00 1.18
CA ILE A 77 20.46 6.93 0.07
C ILE A 77 19.07 7.30 -0.47
N VAL A 78 18.79 8.60 -0.65
CA VAL A 78 17.47 9.16 -0.99
C VAL A 78 17.46 9.96 -2.31
N SER A 79 18.60 10.13 -2.98
CA SER A 79 18.66 10.61 -4.36
C SER A 79 19.58 9.74 -5.21
N GLY A 80 19.50 9.88 -6.53
CA GLY A 80 20.28 9.09 -7.47
C GLY A 80 20.30 9.74 -8.85
N SER A 81 20.91 9.06 -9.81
CA SER A 81 20.91 9.47 -11.21
C SER A 81 19.50 9.50 -11.81
N PRO A 82 19.14 10.54 -12.60
CA PRO A 82 17.86 10.63 -13.28
C PRO A 82 17.73 9.72 -14.52
N ASP A 83 18.85 9.23 -15.07
CA ASP A 83 18.92 8.57 -16.38
C ASP A 83 19.84 7.34 -16.43
N THR A 84 20.62 7.09 -15.37
CA THR A 84 21.45 5.89 -15.23
C THR A 84 20.89 5.00 -14.13
N PHE A 85 20.64 3.74 -14.48
CA PHE A 85 19.95 2.79 -13.61
C PHE A 85 20.74 1.49 -13.47
N GLY A 86 20.51 0.76 -12.38
CA GLY A 86 20.91 -0.63 -12.20
C GLY A 86 19.71 -1.57 -12.09
N GLY A 87 19.97 -2.88 -12.06
CA GLY A 87 18.96 -3.92 -11.87
C GLY A 87 18.05 -4.16 -13.09
N PHE A 88 18.65 -4.37 -14.27
CA PHE A 88 17.95 -4.74 -15.51
C PHE A 88 17.73 -6.25 -15.63
N THR A 89 16.63 -6.65 -16.26
CA THR A 89 16.34 -8.03 -16.70
C THR A 89 16.23 -8.04 -18.21
N PHE A 90 17.20 -8.62 -18.91
CA PHE A 90 17.03 -9.12 -20.28
C PHE A 90 17.12 -10.64 -20.23
N GLY A 91 16.11 -11.34 -20.76
CA GLY A 91 16.13 -12.78 -21.09
C GLY A 91 16.65 -13.74 -20.00
N GLU A 92 15.75 -14.53 -19.41
CA GLU A 92 16.04 -15.62 -18.46
C GLU A 92 16.85 -15.25 -17.19
N ALA A 93 16.12 -15.16 -16.07
CA ALA A 93 16.55 -15.58 -14.73
C ALA A 93 17.86 -15.01 -14.13
N VAL A 94 18.11 -13.69 -14.23
CA VAL A 94 18.98 -13.02 -13.24
C VAL A 94 18.09 -12.14 -12.34
N PRO A 95 17.85 -12.54 -11.07
CA PRO A 95 16.98 -11.78 -10.19
C PRO A 95 17.56 -10.40 -9.86
N ARG A 96 16.69 -9.48 -9.45
CA ARG A 96 17.02 -8.12 -8.98
C ARG A 96 17.72 -8.15 -7.62
N THR A 97 18.67 -9.04 -7.43
CA THR A 97 19.27 -9.34 -6.15
C THR A 97 20.09 -8.14 -5.70
N VAL A 98 19.63 -7.49 -4.65
CA VAL A 98 20.44 -6.54 -3.88
C VAL A 98 20.88 -7.28 -2.62
N VAL A 99 22.15 -7.15 -2.27
CA VAL A 99 22.73 -7.86 -1.12
C VAL A 99 23.23 -6.85 -0.10
N ASP A 100 22.97 -7.13 1.17
CA ASP A 100 23.53 -6.43 2.32
C ASP A 100 24.87 -7.08 2.72
N PHE A 101 25.95 -6.45 2.28
CA PHE A 101 27.31 -6.93 2.50
C PHE A 101 27.81 -6.66 3.92
N ALA A 102 27.12 -5.82 4.70
CA ALA A 102 27.42 -5.71 6.14
C ALA A 102 26.95 -6.96 6.89
N LYS A 103 25.77 -7.49 6.55
CA LYS A 103 25.28 -8.75 7.13
C LYS A 103 26.11 -9.97 6.74
N LEU A 104 26.81 -9.90 5.61
CA LEU A 104 27.76 -10.94 5.19
C LEU A 104 29.19 -10.70 5.72
N GLY A 105 29.41 -9.64 6.50
CA GLY A 105 30.68 -9.34 7.16
C GLY A 105 31.72 -8.60 6.30
N ALA A 106 31.41 -8.30 5.04
CA ALA A 106 32.31 -7.57 4.14
C ALA A 106 32.35 -6.05 4.41
N VAL A 107 31.33 -5.50 5.08
CA VAL A 107 31.38 -4.16 5.69
C VAL A 107 31.33 -4.33 7.20
N ARG A 108 32.41 -3.92 7.90
CA ARG A 108 32.56 -4.11 9.34
C ARG A 108 31.82 -3.02 10.13
N PRO A 109 31.52 -3.25 11.43
CA PRO A 109 30.84 -2.26 12.27
C PRO A 109 31.58 -0.92 12.43
N ASP A 110 32.91 -0.91 12.25
CA ASP A 110 33.74 0.30 12.27
C ASP A 110 33.71 1.08 10.94
N GLY A 111 32.96 0.59 9.95
CA GLY A 111 32.85 1.18 8.62
C GLY A 111 33.95 0.75 7.64
N SER A 112 34.92 -0.06 8.06
CA SER A 112 35.93 -0.60 7.14
C SER A 112 35.36 -1.68 6.23
N VAL A 113 35.86 -1.74 5.00
CA VAL A 113 35.50 -2.78 4.04
C VAL A 113 36.57 -3.88 4.07
N ASP A 114 36.14 -5.13 4.13
CA ASP A 114 37.00 -6.28 3.92
C ASP A 114 37.00 -6.61 2.42
N ASP A 115 37.92 -6.02 1.66
CA ASP A 115 37.98 -6.18 0.21
C ASP A 115 38.25 -7.63 -0.22
N ARG A 116 38.95 -8.42 0.61
CA ARG A 116 39.18 -9.84 0.33
C ARG A 116 37.87 -10.62 0.47
N LEU A 117 37.15 -10.45 1.57
CA LEU A 117 35.86 -11.10 1.76
C LEU A 117 34.83 -10.62 0.73
N MET A 118 34.83 -9.33 0.37
CA MET A 118 34.00 -8.78 -0.70
C MET A 118 34.25 -9.52 -2.02
N ALA A 119 35.53 -9.69 -2.42
CA ALA A 119 35.88 -10.41 -3.63
C ALA A 119 35.48 -11.90 -3.56
N GLU A 120 35.68 -12.56 -2.42
CA GLU A 120 35.26 -13.95 -2.20
C GLU A 120 33.74 -14.11 -2.32
N LEU A 121 32.95 -13.17 -1.76
CA LEU A 121 31.50 -13.17 -1.87
C LEU A 121 31.03 -12.91 -3.31
N LEU A 122 31.66 -11.98 -4.03
CA LEU A 122 31.30 -11.67 -5.42
C LEU A 122 31.68 -12.78 -6.40
N ALA A 123 32.66 -13.62 -6.06
CA ALA A 123 33.03 -14.79 -6.83
C ALA A 123 32.18 -16.03 -6.50
N ASP A 124 31.37 -15.99 -5.44
CA ASP A 124 30.54 -17.12 -4.98
C ASP A 124 29.32 -17.31 -5.91
N PRO A 125 29.23 -18.42 -6.66
CA PRO A 125 28.08 -18.68 -7.53
C PRO A 125 26.77 -18.91 -6.76
N HIS A 126 26.84 -19.12 -5.43
CA HIS A 126 25.71 -19.30 -4.53
C HIS A 126 25.48 -18.08 -3.62
N LEU A 127 26.05 -16.92 -3.96
CA LEU A 127 25.93 -15.69 -3.15
C LEU A 127 24.47 -15.37 -2.78
N GLU A 128 23.53 -15.54 -3.71
CA GLU A 128 22.11 -15.26 -3.46
C GLU A 128 21.50 -16.18 -2.39
N GLN A 129 21.79 -17.48 -2.47
CA GLN A 129 21.32 -18.46 -1.49
C GLN A 129 21.95 -18.19 -0.12
N ARG A 130 23.24 -17.85 -0.09
CA ARG A 130 23.95 -17.45 1.13
C ARG A 130 23.37 -16.17 1.73
N ALA A 131 23.05 -15.19 0.87
CA ALA A 131 22.42 -13.94 1.29
C ALA A 131 21.01 -14.19 1.85
N LEU A 132 20.22 -15.06 1.22
CA LEU A 132 18.90 -15.45 1.72
C LEU A 132 18.99 -16.09 3.11
N LEU A 133 19.84 -17.09 3.29
CA LEU A 133 20.03 -17.79 4.57
C LEU A 133 20.56 -16.87 5.68
N SER A 134 21.32 -15.83 5.33
CA SER A 134 21.87 -14.86 6.27
C SER A 134 20.94 -13.64 6.50
N GLY A 135 19.74 -13.63 5.89
CA GLY A 135 18.84 -12.47 5.92
C GLY A 135 19.43 -11.20 5.30
N ALA A 136 20.41 -11.36 4.41
CA ALA A 136 21.14 -10.32 3.70
C ALA A 136 20.55 -10.00 2.31
N LEU A 137 19.55 -10.77 1.86
CA LEU A 137 18.85 -10.48 0.61
C LEU A 137 17.91 -9.27 0.80
N VAL A 138 18.08 -8.23 -0.01
CA VAL A 138 17.27 -7.01 0.01
C VAL A 138 16.35 -7.05 -1.21
N GLN A 139 15.03 -7.14 -0.98
CA GLN A 139 14.06 -7.02 -2.06
C GLN A 139 13.94 -5.55 -2.49
N PRO A 140 14.13 -5.22 -3.78
CA PRO A 140 13.97 -3.86 -4.26
C PRO A 140 12.49 -3.51 -4.44
N SER A 141 11.79 -3.37 -3.31
CA SER A 141 10.55 -2.62 -3.12
C SER A 141 10.04 -2.91 -1.71
N SER A 142 10.69 -2.33 -0.72
CA SER A 142 10.11 -2.11 0.60
C SER A 142 10.79 -0.88 1.16
N PRO A 143 10.09 0.23 1.44
CA PRO A 143 10.68 1.31 2.20
C PRO A 143 11.03 0.79 3.60
N PRO A 144 12.29 0.85 4.09
CA PRO A 144 12.52 0.51 5.49
C PRO A 144 11.76 1.46 6.41
N ALA A 145 11.36 0.92 7.55
CA ALA A 145 10.73 1.61 8.65
C ALA A 145 11.56 2.83 9.08
N THR A 146 10.99 4.03 8.93
CA THR A 146 11.42 5.20 9.71
C THR A 146 10.18 5.78 10.37
N THR A 147 9.95 5.39 11.61
CA THR A 147 9.60 6.30 12.70
C THR A 147 10.03 5.63 14.00
N ALA A 148 10.50 6.43 14.97
CA ALA A 148 10.71 6.01 16.34
C ALA A 148 9.64 5.00 16.75
N ARG A 149 10.03 3.82 17.26
CA ARG A 149 9.14 2.69 17.60
C ARG A 149 7.83 3.25 18.17
N GLU A 150 6.83 3.41 17.31
CA GLU A 150 5.51 3.87 17.73
C GLU A 150 5.07 2.84 18.77
N PRO A 151 4.44 3.27 19.88
CA PRO A 151 3.89 2.31 20.83
C PRO A 151 3.05 1.32 20.05
N LEU A 152 3.36 0.02 20.23
CA LEU A 152 2.63 -1.05 19.57
C LEU A 152 1.22 -1.06 20.18
N THR A 153 0.31 -0.40 19.49
CA THR A 153 -1.12 -0.40 19.74
C THR A 153 -1.78 -1.37 18.77
N PRO A 154 -3.03 -1.80 19.02
CA PRO A 154 -3.84 -2.40 17.97
C PRO A 154 -3.88 -1.55 16.69
N GLU A 155 -4.02 -2.21 15.55
CA GLU A 155 -3.95 -1.62 14.22
C GLU A 155 -5.32 -1.53 13.55
N LEU A 156 -5.59 -0.40 12.89
CA LEU A 156 -6.76 -0.16 12.05
C LEU A 156 -6.31 -0.12 10.58
N ILE A 157 -6.89 -0.96 9.74
CA ILE A 157 -6.45 -1.17 8.35
C ILE A 157 -7.59 -0.83 7.41
N ALA A 158 -7.32 0.06 6.44
CA ALA A 158 -8.20 0.30 5.30
C ALA A 158 -7.52 -0.24 4.03
N VAL A 159 -8.20 -1.11 3.29
CA VAL A 159 -7.69 -1.74 2.06
C VAL A 159 -8.42 -1.17 0.86
N ALA A 160 -7.67 -0.66 -0.12
CA ALA A 160 -8.20 -0.26 -1.41
C ALA A 160 -7.78 -1.25 -2.50
N GLY A 161 -8.77 -1.82 -3.20
CA GLY A 161 -8.56 -2.60 -4.41
C GLY A 161 -8.18 -1.75 -5.62
N SER A 162 -7.69 -2.41 -6.67
CA SER A 162 -7.47 -1.88 -8.00
C SER A 162 -8.78 -1.64 -8.76
N GLN A 163 -8.76 -0.73 -9.72
CA GLN A 163 -9.94 -0.33 -10.48
C GLN A 163 -9.71 -0.46 -12.00
N HIS A 164 -10.50 -1.32 -12.65
CA HIS A 164 -10.49 -1.48 -14.11
C HIS A 164 -11.14 -0.32 -14.85
N ASP A 165 -12.13 0.36 -14.26
CA ASP A 165 -12.78 1.52 -14.85
C ASP A 165 -11.82 2.72 -14.91
N ASN A 166 -11.54 3.20 -16.12
CA ASN A 166 -10.63 4.31 -16.38
C ASN A 166 -11.31 5.68 -16.47
N SER A 167 -12.63 5.76 -16.26
CA SER A 167 -13.31 7.03 -16.12
C SER A 167 -12.79 7.79 -14.90
N SER A 168 -12.59 9.10 -15.06
CA SER A 168 -11.90 9.89 -14.05
C SER A 168 -12.62 9.91 -12.70
N GLY A 169 -13.96 9.85 -12.72
CA GLY A 169 -14.79 9.77 -11.52
C GLY A 169 -14.68 8.45 -10.74
N ASN A 170 -14.50 7.32 -11.44
CA ASN A 170 -14.52 6.00 -10.82
C ASN A 170 -13.14 5.48 -10.48
N LYS A 171 -12.11 5.88 -11.23
CA LYS A 171 -10.75 5.31 -11.13
C LYS A 171 -10.23 5.27 -9.69
N MET A 172 -10.38 6.38 -8.97
CA MET A 172 -9.86 6.56 -7.61
C MET A 172 -10.86 6.25 -6.50
N MET A 173 -12.05 5.72 -6.80
CA MET A 173 -13.13 5.65 -5.81
C MET A 173 -12.81 4.72 -4.62
N PHE A 174 -12.14 3.58 -4.86
CA PHE A 174 -11.74 2.67 -3.78
C PHE A 174 -10.70 3.30 -2.86
N ILE A 175 -9.67 3.94 -3.43
CA ILE A 175 -8.68 4.71 -2.67
C ILE A 175 -9.36 5.83 -1.89
N GLY A 176 -10.29 6.56 -2.52
CA GLY A 176 -11.07 7.61 -1.88
C GLY A 176 -11.82 7.12 -0.65
N GLN A 177 -12.49 5.97 -0.74
CA GLN A 177 -13.22 5.38 0.38
C GLN A 177 -12.28 4.84 1.47
N ALA A 178 -11.17 4.20 1.11
CA ALA A 178 -10.17 3.77 2.08
C ALA A 178 -9.56 4.96 2.85
N VAL A 179 -9.30 6.08 2.16
CA VAL A 179 -8.82 7.31 2.80
C VAL A 179 -9.89 7.96 3.68
N ARG A 180 -11.17 7.93 3.29
CA ARG A 180 -12.28 8.34 4.16
C ARG A 180 -12.28 7.51 5.44
N GLU A 181 -12.04 6.21 5.33
CA GLU A 181 -11.98 5.32 6.48
C GLU A 181 -10.82 5.67 7.44
N LEU A 182 -9.66 6.06 6.90
CA LEU A 182 -8.57 6.60 7.74
C LEU A 182 -9.01 7.86 8.52
N ALA A 183 -9.84 8.70 7.92
CA ALA A 183 -10.40 9.88 8.59
C ALA A 183 -11.35 9.50 9.73
N GLU A 184 -12.17 8.46 9.55
CA GLU A 184 -13.03 7.91 10.60
C GLU A 184 -12.21 7.25 11.71
N PHE A 185 -11.18 6.47 11.37
CA PHE A 185 -10.25 5.89 12.34
C PHE A 185 -9.56 6.96 13.18
N LYS A 186 -9.04 8.02 12.55
CA LYS A 186 -8.40 9.14 13.27
C LYS A 186 -9.38 9.85 14.20
N ARG A 187 -10.63 10.00 13.80
CA ARG A 187 -11.67 10.67 14.60
C ARG A 187 -12.10 9.84 15.80
N ASN A 188 -12.32 8.54 15.61
CA ASN A 188 -12.93 7.67 16.60
C ASN A 188 -11.90 6.97 17.50
N ARG A 189 -10.69 6.73 16.98
CA ARG A 189 -9.61 6.00 17.66
C ARG A 189 -8.24 6.64 17.34
N PRO A 190 -8.03 7.92 17.71
CA PRO A 190 -6.83 8.68 17.31
C PRO A 190 -5.51 8.06 17.79
N ALA A 191 -5.53 7.33 18.91
CA ALA A 191 -4.35 6.75 19.53
C ALA A 191 -3.86 5.44 18.86
N LEU A 192 -4.71 4.75 18.09
CA LEU A 192 -4.33 3.47 17.48
C LEU A 192 -3.45 3.68 16.24
N ALA A 193 -2.73 2.65 15.81
CA ALA A 193 -2.00 2.70 14.55
C ALA A 193 -2.99 2.59 13.38
N ARG A 194 -2.74 3.32 12.29
CA ARG A 194 -3.53 3.23 11.05
C ARG A 194 -2.64 2.79 9.90
N THR A 195 -3.18 1.99 9.00
CA THR A 195 -2.51 1.59 7.77
C THR A 195 -3.47 1.63 6.59
N LEU A 196 -3.00 2.21 5.49
CA LEU A 196 -3.60 2.08 4.16
C LEU A 196 -2.88 0.95 3.43
N VAL A 197 -3.61 -0.11 3.09
CA VAL A 197 -3.12 -1.14 2.17
C VAL A 197 -3.69 -0.86 0.79
N LEU A 198 -2.85 -0.86 -0.23
CA LEU A 198 -3.22 -0.48 -1.60
C LEU A 198 -2.83 -1.57 -2.59
N PHE A 199 -3.82 -2.13 -3.28
CA PHE A 199 -3.57 -2.90 -4.49
C PHE A 199 -3.16 -1.94 -5.61
N THR A 200 -1.90 -2.01 -6.02
CA THR A 200 -1.31 -1.08 -6.99
C THR A 200 -1.58 -1.38 -8.47
N PRO A 201 -1.91 -2.62 -8.91
CA PRO A 201 -2.21 -2.86 -10.32
C PRO A 201 -3.29 -1.89 -10.84
N SER A 202 -3.15 -1.42 -12.07
CA SER A 202 -4.00 -0.39 -12.71
C SER A 202 -3.84 1.07 -12.26
N TYR A 203 -3.06 1.37 -11.22
CA TYR A 203 -2.79 2.75 -10.77
C TYR A 203 -1.43 3.24 -11.28
N ASN A 204 -1.36 4.50 -11.74
CA ASN A 204 -0.11 5.13 -12.14
C ASN A 204 0.55 5.87 -10.96
N ASP A 205 1.78 6.33 -11.15
CA ASP A 205 2.54 7.00 -10.08
C ASP A 205 1.85 8.23 -9.49
N ALA A 206 1.13 9.02 -10.31
CA ALA A 206 0.39 10.18 -9.81
C ALA A 206 -0.76 9.77 -8.87
N MET A 207 -1.46 8.69 -9.20
CA MET A 207 -2.52 8.12 -8.36
C MET A 207 -1.96 7.55 -7.06
N LEU A 208 -0.85 6.80 -7.14
CA LEU A 208 -0.18 6.21 -5.98
C LEU A 208 0.40 7.30 -5.06
N ASN A 209 0.98 8.36 -5.63
CA ASN A 209 1.48 9.52 -4.87
C ASN A 209 0.33 10.24 -4.15
N ALA A 210 -0.79 10.46 -4.82
CA ALA A 210 -1.97 11.08 -4.20
C ALA A 210 -2.48 10.24 -3.00
N ALA A 211 -2.54 8.91 -3.15
CA ALA A 211 -2.90 8.01 -2.05
C ALA A 211 -1.90 8.08 -0.88
N ARG A 212 -0.60 8.16 -1.18
CA ARG A 212 0.48 8.29 -0.19
C ARG A 212 0.39 9.60 0.59
N ASP A 213 0.10 10.71 -0.10
CA ASP A 213 -0.09 12.02 0.53
C ASP A 213 -1.29 12.02 1.48
N SER A 214 -2.39 11.39 1.07
CA SER A 214 -3.56 11.16 1.94
C SER A 214 -3.23 10.31 3.16
N ALA A 215 -2.54 9.18 2.99
CA ALA A 215 -2.12 8.32 4.11
C ALA A 215 -1.26 9.11 5.11
N LYS A 216 -0.31 9.90 4.62
CA LYS A 216 0.53 10.78 5.43
C LYS A 216 -0.28 11.82 6.21
N ALA A 217 -1.27 12.47 5.58
CA ALA A 217 -2.14 13.44 6.23
C ALA A 217 -2.93 12.85 7.41
N TYR A 218 -3.25 11.55 7.34
CA TYR A 218 -3.92 10.81 8.41
C TYR A 218 -2.96 10.10 9.38
N GLY A 219 -1.65 10.26 9.22
CA GLY A 219 -0.66 9.55 10.04
C GLY A 219 -0.84 8.04 9.95
N ALA A 220 -1.10 7.55 8.74
CA ALA A 220 -1.24 6.14 8.43
C ALA A 220 0.01 5.64 7.69
N ALA A 221 0.44 4.41 8.01
CA ALA A 221 1.42 3.71 7.20
C ALA A 221 0.83 3.37 5.82
N LEU A 222 1.67 3.22 4.81
CA LEU A 222 1.27 2.77 3.48
C LEU A 222 1.91 1.42 3.19
N VAL A 223 1.10 0.47 2.75
CA VAL A 223 1.53 -0.86 2.33
C VAL A 223 1.00 -1.09 0.92
N GLU A 224 1.90 -1.29 -0.02
CA GLU A 224 1.56 -1.55 -1.41
C GLU A 224 1.61 -3.05 -1.66
N VAL A 225 0.57 -3.61 -2.25
CA VAL A 225 0.43 -5.05 -2.57
C VAL A 225 0.01 -5.25 -4.02
N THR A 226 0.34 -6.40 -4.59
CA THR A 226 -0.05 -6.78 -5.95
C THR A 226 -0.85 -8.09 -6.00
N SER A 227 -1.06 -8.75 -4.86
CA SER A 227 -1.77 -10.02 -4.77
C SER A 227 -2.50 -10.17 -3.43
N ALA A 228 -3.50 -11.05 -3.40
CA ALA A 228 -4.19 -11.45 -2.19
C ALA A 228 -3.24 -12.15 -1.22
N GLN A 229 -2.26 -12.92 -1.72
CA GLN A 229 -1.23 -13.52 -0.87
C GLN A 229 -0.41 -12.43 -0.15
N ALA A 230 0.01 -11.38 -0.85
CA ALA A 230 0.75 -10.27 -0.22
C ALA A 230 -0.10 -9.54 0.83
N LEU A 231 -1.42 -9.39 0.61
CA LEU A 231 -2.34 -8.89 1.63
C LEU A 231 -2.38 -9.85 2.84
N ILE A 232 -2.58 -11.15 2.63
CA ILE A 232 -2.64 -12.16 3.69
C ILE A 232 -1.34 -12.19 4.50
N ASP A 233 -0.19 -12.13 3.84
CA ASP A 233 1.12 -12.06 4.47
C ASP A 233 1.24 -10.82 5.35
N TYR A 234 0.80 -9.65 4.87
CA TYR A 234 0.75 -8.44 5.67
C TYR A 234 -0.20 -8.56 6.87
N LEU A 235 -1.40 -9.12 6.68
CA LEU A 235 -2.35 -9.32 7.78
C LEU A 235 -1.75 -10.24 8.85
N ASN A 236 -1.06 -11.31 8.44
CA ASN A 236 -0.48 -12.27 9.37
C ASN A 236 0.80 -11.77 10.06
N GLN A 237 1.66 -11.03 9.35
CA GLN A 237 3.05 -10.81 9.76
C GLN A 237 3.55 -9.37 9.60
N GLY A 238 2.75 -8.47 9.02
CA GLY A 238 3.14 -7.09 8.70
C GLY A 238 3.49 -6.23 9.92
N ARG A 239 3.02 -6.60 11.11
CA ARG A 239 3.43 -6.07 12.40
C ARG A 239 3.56 -7.21 13.41
N ASP A 240 4.13 -6.93 14.59
CA ASP A 240 4.11 -7.87 15.71
C ASP A 240 2.68 -8.05 16.22
N ARG A 241 1.95 -9.05 15.68
CA ARG A 241 0.51 -9.26 15.97
C ARG A 241 0.20 -9.57 17.42
N LYS A 242 1.18 -10.04 18.20
CA LYS A 242 1.00 -10.21 19.65
C LYS A 242 0.91 -8.88 20.39
N ARG A 243 1.54 -7.83 19.86
CA ARG A 243 1.59 -6.49 20.47
C ARG A 243 0.76 -5.45 19.71
N SER A 244 0.52 -5.68 18.44
CA SER A 244 -0.21 -4.83 17.50
C SER A 244 -1.22 -5.68 16.72
N PRO A 245 -2.20 -6.31 17.41
CA PRO A 245 -3.24 -7.09 16.76
C PRO A 245 -4.12 -6.18 15.87
N ILE A 246 -4.73 -6.75 14.84
CA ILE A 246 -5.67 -6.03 13.99
C ILE A 246 -6.98 -5.86 14.76
N GLU A 247 -7.43 -4.62 14.87
CA GLU A 247 -8.63 -4.23 15.59
C GLU A 247 -9.79 -3.91 14.63
N HIS A 248 -9.48 -3.42 13.42
CA HIS A 248 -10.47 -3.16 12.39
C HIS A 248 -9.84 -3.33 11.01
N LEU A 249 -10.45 -4.12 10.14
CA LEU A 249 -10.08 -4.26 8.73
C LEU A 249 -11.25 -3.87 7.82
N SER A 250 -11.13 -2.77 7.07
CA SER A 250 -12.14 -2.30 6.11
C SER A 250 -11.67 -2.56 4.67
N LEU A 251 -12.50 -3.20 3.85
CA LEU A 251 -12.15 -3.64 2.48
C LEU A 251 -13.00 -2.89 1.44
N PHE A 252 -12.36 -2.12 0.56
CA PHE A 252 -13.00 -1.36 -0.51
C PHE A 252 -12.56 -1.88 -1.88
N SER A 253 -13.44 -2.58 -2.58
CA SER A 253 -13.15 -3.16 -3.90
C SER A 253 -14.43 -3.52 -4.64
N HIS A 254 -14.26 -4.09 -5.84
CA HIS A 254 -15.31 -4.88 -6.47
C HIS A 254 -15.58 -6.17 -5.68
N GLY A 255 -16.71 -6.79 -5.97
CA GLY A 255 -17.08 -8.06 -5.37
C GLY A 255 -18.04 -8.86 -6.24
N VAL A 256 -17.96 -10.17 -6.08
CA VAL A 256 -18.95 -11.12 -6.57
C VAL A 256 -19.25 -12.08 -5.42
N PRO A 257 -20.36 -12.83 -5.45
CA PRO A 257 -20.62 -13.79 -4.40
C PRO A 257 -19.42 -14.71 -4.17
N GLN A 258 -19.13 -15.04 -2.91
CA GLN A 258 -17.97 -15.83 -2.47
C GLN A 258 -16.58 -15.18 -2.67
N ARG A 259 -16.49 -13.91 -3.14
CA ARG A 259 -15.19 -13.31 -3.48
C ARG A 259 -15.15 -11.79 -3.31
N VAL A 260 -14.20 -11.31 -2.51
CA VAL A 260 -13.73 -9.92 -2.53
C VAL A 260 -12.67 -9.80 -3.63
N ALA A 261 -13.00 -9.09 -4.71
CA ALA A 261 -12.18 -9.04 -5.92
C ALA A 261 -11.41 -7.71 -5.97
N PHE A 262 -10.19 -7.69 -5.44
CA PHE A 262 -9.35 -6.48 -5.45
C PHE A 262 -8.81 -6.15 -6.84
N GLY A 263 -8.84 -7.09 -7.78
CA GLY A 263 -8.35 -6.91 -9.15
C GLY A 263 -9.40 -7.16 -10.24
N TYR A 264 -10.69 -7.01 -9.93
CA TYR A 264 -11.78 -7.41 -10.83
C TYR A 264 -11.62 -6.90 -12.26
N GLN A 265 -11.68 -7.83 -13.23
CA GLN A 265 -11.48 -7.59 -14.68
C GLN A 265 -10.08 -7.09 -15.10
N LEU A 266 -9.09 -7.18 -14.22
CA LEU A 266 -7.68 -7.01 -14.58
C LEU A 266 -7.07 -8.38 -14.95
N THR A 267 -5.94 -8.35 -15.66
CA THR A 267 -5.21 -9.57 -16.09
C THR A 267 -4.90 -10.52 -14.93
N GLU A 268 -4.70 -9.97 -13.74
CA GLU A 268 -4.32 -10.69 -12.51
C GLU A 268 -5.47 -10.80 -11.49
N ASP A 269 -6.74 -10.66 -11.93
CA ASP A 269 -7.94 -10.66 -11.05
C ASP A 269 -7.93 -11.77 -9.99
N PHE A 270 -7.73 -13.02 -10.42
CA PHE A 270 -7.74 -14.17 -9.52
C PHE A 270 -6.60 -14.14 -8.49
N GLN A 271 -5.43 -13.59 -8.83
CA GLN A 271 -4.32 -13.46 -7.89
C GLN A 271 -4.60 -12.37 -6.84
N MET A 272 -5.50 -11.43 -7.15
CA MET A 272 -5.93 -10.33 -6.28
C MET A 272 -7.30 -10.61 -5.62
N SER A 273 -7.69 -11.86 -5.48
CA SER A 273 -9.00 -12.23 -4.92
C SER A 273 -8.86 -12.88 -3.54
N LEU A 274 -9.63 -12.38 -2.56
CA LEU A 274 -9.88 -13.07 -1.30
C LEU A 274 -11.21 -13.82 -1.44
N ASP A 275 -11.19 -15.14 -1.31
CA ASP A 275 -12.33 -16.00 -1.59
C ASP A 275 -12.41 -17.23 -0.68
N ALA A 276 -13.40 -18.08 -0.94
CA ALA A 276 -13.64 -19.31 -0.20
C ALA A 276 -12.48 -20.33 -0.23
N LEU A 277 -11.47 -20.16 -1.09
CA LEU A 277 -10.33 -21.07 -1.20
C LEU A 277 -9.12 -20.61 -0.38
N ASN A 278 -9.00 -19.31 -0.09
CA ASN A 278 -7.81 -18.75 0.58
C ASN A 278 -8.10 -17.95 1.86
N TYR A 279 -9.37 -17.71 2.22
CA TYR A 279 -9.71 -16.98 3.44
C TYR A 279 -9.13 -17.60 4.73
N ASN A 280 -9.00 -18.93 4.76
CA ASN A 280 -8.48 -19.68 5.90
C ASN A 280 -6.96 -19.48 6.13
N ALA A 281 -6.25 -18.91 5.16
CA ALA A 281 -4.84 -18.56 5.30
C ALA A 281 -4.63 -17.31 6.16
N ILE A 282 -5.68 -16.52 6.41
CA ILE A 282 -5.63 -15.42 7.38
C ILE A 282 -5.64 -16.01 8.79
N SER A 283 -4.63 -15.70 9.60
CA SER A 283 -4.50 -16.23 10.95
C SER A 283 -5.47 -15.54 11.91
N PRO A 284 -6.30 -16.29 12.67
CA PRO A 284 -7.12 -15.71 13.73
C PRO A 284 -6.28 -14.99 14.80
N LEU A 285 -5.03 -15.44 15.03
CA LEU A 285 -4.09 -14.83 15.97
C LEU A 285 -3.58 -13.44 15.53
N ALA A 286 -3.87 -13.04 14.29
CA ALA A 286 -3.55 -11.70 13.81
C ALA A 286 -4.51 -10.63 14.36
N PHE A 287 -5.68 -11.02 14.85
CA PHE A 287 -6.76 -10.12 15.25
C PHE A 287 -6.88 -10.01 16.77
N SER A 288 -7.40 -8.88 17.24
CA SER A 288 -7.84 -8.74 18.63
C SER A 288 -9.14 -9.50 18.84
N SER A 289 -9.45 -9.87 20.07
CA SER A 289 -10.70 -10.57 20.41
C SER A 289 -11.95 -9.70 20.19
N SER A 290 -11.80 -8.38 20.08
CA SER A 290 -12.89 -7.43 19.79
C SER A 290 -12.90 -6.95 18.34
N ALA A 291 -12.05 -7.51 17.49
CA ALA A 291 -11.86 -7.01 16.15
C ALA A 291 -13.12 -7.14 15.28
N ARG A 292 -13.12 -6.40 14.17
CA ARG A 292 -14.14 -6.50 13.13
C ARG A 292 -13.54 -6.39 11.74
N ILE A 293 -14.19 -7.04 10.79
CA ILE A 293 -13.96 -6.82 9.36
C ILE A 293 -15.19 -6.14 8.78
N ASP A 294 -15.02 -5.13 7.92
CA ASP A 294 -16.09 -4.56 7.12
C ASP A 294 -15.76 -4.68 5.63
N SER A 295 -16.47 -5.55 4.93
CA SER A 295 -16.42 -5.61 3.47
C SER A 295 -17.42 -4.64 2.87
N TYR A 296 -16.91 -3.72 2.06
CA TYR A 296 -17.70 -2.87 1.17
C TYR A 296 -17.68 -3.37 -0.27
N ALA A 297 -17.15 -4.58 -0.50
CA ALA A 297 -17.25 -5.26 -1.79
C ALA A 297 -18.67 -5.78 -2.02
N CYS A 298 -19.09 -5.78 -3.28
CA CYS A 298 -20.41 -6.24 -3.67
C CYS A 298 -20.64 -7.69 -3.21
N ARG A 299 -21.76 -7.94 -2.52
CA ARG A 299 -22.31 -9.29 -2.28
C ARG A 299 -21.38 -10.23 -1.51
N THR A 300 -20.46 -9.71 -0.69
CA THR A 300 -19.63 -10.56 0.18
C THR A 300 -20.47 -11.37 1.18
N GLY A 301 -21.63 -10.84 1.58
CA GLY A 301 -22.60 -11.52 2.45
C GLY A 301 -23.55 -12.48 1.73
N MET A 302 -23.37 -12.70 0.42
CA MET A 302 -24.18 -13.65 -0.36
C MET A 302 -23.43 -14.97 -0.54
N GLY A 303 -24.10 -16.07 -0.20
CA GLY A 303 -23.56 -17.42 -0.36
C GLY A 303 -23.85 -18.07 -1.71
N ASN A 304 -24.87 -17.60 -2.43
CA ASN A 304 -25.20 -18.14 -3.75
C ASN A 304 -24.01 -18.06 -4.69
N ARG A 305 -23.87 -19.05 -5.57
CA ARG A 305 -23.01 -18.91 -6.75
C ARG A 305 -23.76 -18.09 -7.79
N SER A 306 -23.05 -17.24 -8.54
CA SER A 306 -23.64 -16.57 -9.69
C SER A 306 -23.57 -17.55 -10.86
N GLU A 307 -24.56 -18.42 -10.98
CA GLU A 307 -24.61 -19.42 -12.04
C GLU A 307 -25.29 -18.84 -13.29
N PHE A 308 -26.20 -17.87 -13.10
CA PHE A 308 -26.93 -17.22 -14.19
C PHE A 308 -27.06 -15.70 -14.01
N PRO A 309 -27.11 -14.90 -15.10
CA PRO A 309 -27.33 -13.46 -15.04
C PRO A 309 -28.61 -13.03 -14.33
N ILE A 310 -29.63 -13.89 -14.27
CA ILE A 310 -30.89 -13.60 -13.57
C ILE A 310 -30.70 -13.57 -12.06
N GLU A 311 -29.84 -14.43 -11.50
CA GLU A 311 -29.55 -14.49 -10.06
C GLU A 311 -28.76 -13.26 -9.60
N ASP A 312 -28.06 -12.62 -10.54
CA ASP A 312 -27.43 -11.31 -10.36
C ASP A 312 -28.44 -10.16 -10.25
N GLY A 313 -29.65 -10.34 -10.78
CA GLY A 313 -30.73 -9.34 -10.80
C GLY A 313 -31.87 -9.60 -9.81
N ILE A 314 -32.19 -10.86 -9.50
CA ILE A 314 -33.26 -11.28 -8.60
C ILE A 314 -32.75 -12.47 -7.76
N GLN A 315 -32.86 -12.36 -6.44
CA GLN A 315 -32.49 -13.40 -5.50
C GLN A 315 -33.40 -13.32 -4.27
N PHE A 316 -34.02 -14.43 -3.88
CA PHE A 316 -34.89 -14.49 -2.69
C PHE A 316 -34.24 -15.23 -1.52
N PHE A 317 -33.23 -16.05 -1.80
CA PHE A 317 -32.56 -16.91 -0.83
C PHE A 317 -31.05 -16.66 -0.90
N PRO A 318 -30.53 -15.63 -0.21
CA PRO A 318 -29.13 -15.19 -0.32
C PRO A 318 -28.09 -16.19 0.20
N GLN A 319 -28.52 -17.30 0.82
CA GLN A 319 -27.66 -18.32 1.43
C GLN A 319 -26.58 -17.69 2.34
N THR A 320 -26.96 -16.72 3.19
CA THR A 320 -26.01 -15.92 3.99
C THR A 320 -25.07 -16.77 4.84
N ASN A 321 -25.53 -17.92 5.32
CA ASN A 321 -24.72 -18.85 6.12
C ASN A 321 -23.55 -19.46 5.33
N ASP A 322 -23.66 -19.55 4.00
CA ASP A 322 -22.59 -20.09 3.15
C ASP A 322 -21.67 -19.00 2.60
N SER A 323 -21.96 -17.72 2.88
CA SER A 323 -21.25 -16.56 2.33
C SER A 323 -19.79 -16.48 2.79
N LEU A 324 -18.97 -15.79 2.00
CA LEU A 324 -17.60 -15.48 2.41
C LEU A 324 -17.56 -14.68 3.71
N ALA A 325 -18.53 -13.79 3.94
CA ALA A 325 -18.63 -13.04 5.20
C ALA A 325 -18.83 -13.97 6.40
N GLN A 326 -19.75 -14.94 6.31
CA GLN A 326 -19.97 -15.92 7.38
C GLN A 326 -18.73 -16.80 7.60
N ARG A 327 -18.11 -17.30 6.51
CA ARG A 327 -16.89 -18.11 6.58
C ARG A 327 -15.74 -17.37 7.26
N LEU A 328 -15.56 -16.08 6.95
CA LEU A 328 -14.57 -15.23 7.63
C LEU A 328 -14.90 -15.05 9.11
N ALA A 329 -16.18 -14.83 9.46
CA ALA A 329 -16.60 -14.68 10.85
C ALA A 329 -16.31 -15.95 11.67
N ASP A 330 -16.68 -17.11 11.13
CA ASP A 330 -16.47 -18.40 11.78
C ASP A 330 -14.99 -18.75 11.90
N HIS A 331 -14.19 -18.55 10.85
CA HIS A 331 -12.77 -18.88 10.88
C HIS A 331 -11.97 -17.96 11.81
N LEU A 332 -12.22 -16.66 11.75
CA LEU A 332 -11.47 -15.67 12.52
C LEU A 332 -12.03 -15.46 13.93
N GLN A 333 -13.22 -15.99 14.22
CA GLN A 333 -13.93 -15.83 15.49
C GLN A 333 -14.14 -14.35 15.87
N ILE A 334 -14.45 -13.54 14.86
CA ILE A 334 -14.74 -12.11 14.98
C ILE A 334 -15.95 -11.76 14.11
N LYS A 335 -16.54 -10.58 14.34
CA LYS A 335 -17.66 -10.12 13.52
C LYS A 335 -17.22 -9.61 12.15
N VAL A 336 -18.05 -9.87 11.15
CA VAL A 336 -17.86 -9.40 9.77
C VAL A 336 -19.09 -8.62 9.32
N GLY A 337 -18.92 -7.35 8.96
CA GLY A 337 -19.94 -6.55 8.29
C GLY A 337 -19.84 -6.69 6.77
N ALA A 338 -20.93 -6.98 6.07
CA ALA A 338 -20.93 -7.09 4.62
C ALA A 338 -22.27 -6.74 3.96
N PHE A 339 -22.22 -6.32 2.70
CA PHE A 339 -23.42 -6.22 1.87
C PHE A 339 -23.81 -7.59 1.32
N ILE A 340 -25.10 -7.90 1.38
CA ILE A 340 -25.72 -9.01 0.63
C ILE A 340 -25.98 -8.56 -0.82
N ARG A 341 -26.22 -7.26 -1.04
CA ARG A 341 -26.41 -6.65 -2.36
C ARG A 341 -25.11 -6.14 -2.97
N ARG A 342 -25.18 -5.68 -4.23
CA ARG A 342 -24.14 -4.85 -4.84
C ARG A 342 -23.92 -3.60 -3.99
N SER A 343 -22.68 -3.18 -3.91
CA SER A 343 -22.28 -1.95 -3.25
C SER A 343 -22.43 -0.78 -4.21
N ASP A 344 -22.83 0.38 -3.70
CA ASP A 344 -22.98 1.60 -4.48
C ASP A 344 -21.94 2.64 -4.07
N TYR A 345 -21.02 2.90 -5.00
CA TYR A 345 -19.94 3.87 -4.88
C TYR A 345 -20.23 5.19 -5.62
N LYS A 346 -21.38 5.34 -6.28
CA LYS A 346 -21.66 6.46 -7.21
C LYS A 346 -21.57 7.85 -6.56
N ASN A 347 -21.79 7.90 -5.25
CA ASN A 347 -21.82 9.14 -4.47
C ASN A 347 -20.48 9.44 -3.75
N THR A 348 -19.41 8.69 -4.03
CA THR A 348 -18.08 8.82 -3.38
C THR A 348 -17.60 10.28 -3.35
N TRP A 349 -17.73 11.01 -4.46
CA TRP A 349 -17.31 12.41 -4.60
C TRP A 349 -18.43 13.43 -4.42
N GLY A 350 -19.52 13.01 -3.78
CA GLY A 350 -20.74 13.77 -3.59
C GLY A 350 -21.94 13.16 -4.33
N SER A 351 -23.14 13.42 -3.83
CA SER A 351 -24.39 13.00 -4.46
C SER A 351 -24.78 13.92 -5.61
N PHE A 352 -25.78 13.51 -6.40
CA PHE A 352 -26.37 14.38 -7.41
C PHE A 352 -26.93 15.67 -6.77
N GLU A 353 -27.62 15.54 -5.64
CA GLU A 353 -28.21 16.66 -4.90
C GLU A 353 -27.11 17.60 -4.37
N GLU A 354 -26.04 17.07 -3.78
CA GLU A 354 -24.91 17.89 -3.30
C GLU A 354 -24.24 18.67 -4.44
N ARG A 355 -24.09 18.06 -5.62
CA ARG A 355 -23.59 18.77 -6.81
C ARG A 355 -24.53 19.90 -7.25
N ARG A 356 -25.85 19.71 -7.15
CA ARG A 356 -26.83 20.76 -7.46
C ARG A 356 -26.81 21.87 -6.39
N MET A 357 -26.75 21.51 -5.12
CA MET A 357 -26.64 22.46 -4.00
C MET A 357 -25.35 23.29 -4.09
N GLY A 358 -24.25 22.70 -4.55
CA GLY A 358 -22.99 23.41 -4.77
C GLY A 358 -23.11 24.59 -5.75
N ASN A 359 -24.01 24.48 -6.74
CA ASN A 359 -24.28 25.56 -7.70
C ASN A 359 -25.08 26.72 -7.06
N LEU A 360 -25.76 26.47 -5.94
CA LEU A 360 -26.51 27.47 -5.19
C LEU A 360 -25.64 28.23 -4.18
N CYS A 361 -24.36 27.88 -4.05
CA CYS A 361 -23.44 28.56 -3.12
C CYS A 361 -23.12 30.00 -3.54
N GLY A 362 -23.75 30.96 -2.89
CA GLY A 362 -23.63 32.41 -3.18
C GLY A 362 -24.98 33.08 -3.48
N PHE A 363 -26.06 32.32 -3.50
CA PHE A 363 -27.43 32.85 -3.54
C PHE A 363 -27.99 32.95 -2.12
N SER A 364 -28.75 34.00 -1.84
CA SER A 364 -29.45 34.20 -0.57
C SER A 364 -30.89 33.66 -0.65
N GLY A 365 -31.24 32.69 0.18
CA GLY A 365 -32.60 32.16 0.33
C GLY A 365 -32.65 30.94 1.24
N ASP A 366 -33.83 30.59 1.78
CA ASP A 366 -34.00 29.52 2.78
C ASP A 366 -33.60 28.12 2.28
N ALA A 367 -33.55 27.92 0.96
CA ALA A 367 -33.09 26.68 0.32
C ALA A 367 -31.58 26.67 -0.01
N ALA A 368 -30.85 27.76 0.24
CA ALA A 368 -29.42 27.84 -0.01
C ALA A 368 -28.64 27.12 1.11
N PRO A 369 -27.64 26.30 0.77
CA PRO A 369 -26.82 25.64 1.78
C PRO A 369 -26.02 26.65 2.60
N GLY A 370 -25.80 26.32 3.89
CA GLY A 370 -25.07 27.18 4.82
C GLY A 370 -23.65 27.51 4.36
N GLU A 371 -23.15 28.69 4.74
CA GLU A 371 -21.87 29.22 4.26
C GLU A 371 -20.67 28.29 4.51
N GLU A 372 -20.64 27.62 5.67
CA GLU A 372 -19.56 26.69 6.00
C GLU A 372 -19.53 25.47 5.07
N TRP A 373 -20.70 24.88 4.80
CA TRP A 373 -20.83 23.78 3.85
C TRP A 373 -20.39 24.23 2.46
N CYS A 374 -20.83 25.41 2.02
CA CYS A 374 -20.44 25.97 0.73
C CYS A 374 -18.94 26.19 0.60
N ARG A 375 -18.30 26.72 1.65
CA ARG A 375 -16.85 26.90 1.68
C ARG A 375 -16.13 25.55 1.53
N LYS A 376 -16.54 24.55 2.31
CA LYS A 376 -15.95 23.21 2.25
C LYS A 376 -16.17 22.55 0.89
N TRP A 377 -17.39 22.62 0.35
CA TRP A 377 -17.74 22.08 -0.96
C TRP A 377 -16.91 22.73 -2.07
N LYS A 378 -16.77 24.06 -2.07
CA LYS A 378 -15.98 24.79 -3.06
C LYS A 378 -14.51 24.39 -3.05
N VAL A 379 -13.90 24.23 -1.87
CA VAL A 379 -12.50 23.78 -1.73
C VAL A 379 -12.33 22.39 -2.34
N LEU A 380 -13.16 21.42 -1.93
CA LEU A 380 -13.07 20.05 -2.42
C LEU A 380 -13.40 19.93 -3.91
N SER A 381 -14.40 20.68 -4.39
CA SER A 381 -14.76 20.72 -5.81
C SER A 381 -13.63 21.28 -6.66
N LYS A 382 -12.93 22.33 -6.17
CA LYS A 382 -11.75 22.88 -6.83
C LYS A 382 -10.61 21.87 -6.86
N GLU A 383 -10.31 21.20 -5.76
CA GLU A 383 -9.27 20.17 -5.69
C GLU A 383 -9.53 19.03 -6.70
N ARG A 384 -10.76 18.52 -6.74
CA ARG A 384 -11.18 17.50 -7.71
C ARG A 384 -11.04 17.98 -9.15
N ALA A 385 -11.46 19.21 -9.45
CA ALA A 385 -11.34 19.79 -10.78
C ALA A 385 -9.88 20.00 -11.19
N ASP A 386 -9.02 20.41 -10.27
CA ASP A 386 -7.59 20.59 -10.53
C ASP A 386 -6.90 19.22 -10.75
N SER A 387 -7.24 18.20 -9.95
CA SER A 387 -6.77 16.82 -10.14
C SER A 387 -7.20 16.24 -11.49
N ASP A 388 -8.48 16.39 -11.85
CA ASP A 388 -9.01 15.88 -13.11
C ASP A 388 -8.37 16.58 -14.31
N ARG A 389 -8.19 17.91 -14.24
CA ARG A 389 -7.54 18.68 -15.30
C ARG A 389 -6.09 18.24 -15.52
N LEU A 390 -5.31 18.13 -14.43
CA LEU A 390 -3.86 17.88 -14.46
C LEU A 390 -3.52 16.40 -14.70
N TYR A 391 -4.21 15.49 -14.02
CA TYR A 391 -3.83 14.08 -13.94
C TYR A 391 -4.87 13.13 -14.54
N LYS A 392 -6.00 13.64 -15.05
CA LYS A 392 -7.08 12.87 -15.68
C LYS A 392 -7.79 11.89 -14.73
N PHE A 393 -7.78 12.18 -13.44
CA PHE A 393 -8.59 11.47 -12.45
C PHE A 393 -9.17 12.43 -11.41
N THR A 394 -10.38 12.15 -10.95
CA THR A 394 -11.04 12.89 -9.86
C THR A 394 -10.53 12.37 -8.53
N TYR A 395 -10.00 13.25 -7.70
CA TYR A 395 -9.54 12.90 -6.35
C TYR A 395 -9.56 14.11 -5.42
N GLN A 396 -9.66 13.84 -4.12
CA GLN A 396 -9.45 14.83 -3.07
C GLN A 396 -8.73 14.17 -1.90
N THR A 397 -7.74 14.86 -1.34
CA THR A 397 -6.77 14.32 -0.38
C THR A 397 -7.41 13.91 0.94
N MET A 398 -8.54 14.54 1.29
CA MET A 398 -9.28 14.23 2.50
C MET A 398 -10.07 12.91 2.43
N GLY A 399 -10.13 12.24 1.27
CA GLY A 399 -10.92 11.04 1.05
C GLY A 399 -12.35 11.33 0.59
N ALA A 400 -13.12 10.28 0.35
CA ALA A 400 -14.51 10.35 -0.10
C ALA A 400 -15.41 11.18 0.84
N ILE A 401 -16.44 11.82 0.27
CA ILE A 401 -17.44 12.60 1.02
C ILE A 401 -18.48 11.67 1.64
N ASN A 402 -19.08 10.82 0.82
CA ASN A 402 -20.14 9.91 1.24
C ASN A 402 -19.61 8.49 1.39
N PRO A 403 -20.14 7.72 2.35
CA PRO A 403 -19.80 6.31 2.50
C PRO A 403 -20.34 5.49 1.34
N VAL A 404 -19.80 4.28 1.19
CA VAL A 404 -20.40 3.24 0.36
C VAL A 404 -21.73 2.83 0.98
N ILE A 405 -22.76 2.69 0.15
CA ILE A 405 -24.09 2.23 0.60
C ILE A 405 -24.45 0.91 -0.09
N SER A 406 -25.46 0.24 0.44
CA SER A 406 -26.07 -0.91 -0.23
C SER A 406 -26.85 -0.44 -1.44
N GLY A 407 -26.60 -1.05 -2.59
CA GLY A 407 -27.38 -0.83 -3.81
C GLY A 407 -28.71 -1.60 -3.79
N ASP A 408 -29.33 -1.66 -4.96
CA ASP A 408 -30.68 -2.24 -5.11
C ASP A 408 -30.69 -3.66 -5.70
N THR A 409 -29.52 -4.17 -6.14
CA THR A 409 -29.43 -5.47 -6.81
C THR A 409 -28.61 -6.50 -6.02
N PRO A 410 -29.00 -7.79 -6.02
CA PRO A 410 -30.21 -8.31 -6.64
C PRO A 410 -31.48 -7.85 -5.90
N LEU A 411 -32.60 -7.81 -6.62
CA LEU A 411 -33.93 -7.60 -6.05
C LEU A 411 -34.35 -8.82 -5.23
N GLY A 412 -35.15 -8.63 -4.18
CA GLY A 412 -35.67 -9.73 -3.36
C GLY A 412 -34.85 -10.06 -2.09
N VAL A 413 -33.61 -9.59 -1.98
CA VAL A 413 -32.83 -9.63 -0.74
C VAL A 413 -32.91 -8.30 -0.01
N PRO A 414 -32.80 -8.22 1.32
CA PRO A 414 -32.83 -6.95 2.04
C PRO A 414 -31.57 -6.11 1.76
N GLY A 415 -31.74 -4.78 1.78
CA GLY A 415 -30.63 -3.83 1.67
C GLY A 415 -30.00 -3.55 3.04
N GLY A 416 -28.82 -2.94 3.02
CA GLY A 416 -28.08 -2.58 4.23
C GLY A 416 -26.77 -3.36 4.39
N HIS A 417 -26.00 -2.98 5.40
CA HIS A 417 -24.74 -3.63 5.76
C HIS A 417 -25.01 -4.55 6.96
N PHE A 418 -24.87 -5.86 6.73
CA PHE A 418 -25.28 -6.90 7.67
C PHE A 418 -24.11 -7.35 8.51
N GLU A 419 -24.34 -7.59 9.79
CA GLU A 419 -23.35 -8.16 10.70
C GLU A 419 -23.49 -9.69 10.74
N PHE A 420 -22.39 -10.37 10.45
CA PHE A 420 -22.23 -11.82 10.51
C PHE A 420 -21.41 -12.13 11.77
N LEU A 421 -21.97 -12.95 12.65
CA LEU A 421 -21.35 -13.36 13.91
C LEU A 421 -20.81 -14.79 13.78
N PRO A 422 -19.73 -15.14 14.48
CA PRO A 422 -19.25 -16.52 14.55
C PRO A 422 -20.35 -17.46 15.08
N GLN A 423 -20.50 -18.63 14.44
CA GLN A 423 -21.50 -19.66 14.81
C GLN A 423 -20.94 -20.79 15.66
#